data_AF-A0A7K4AFY6-F1
#
_entry.id   AF-A0A7K4AFY6-F1
#
_cell.length_a   1.000
_cell.length_b   1.000
_cell.length_c   1.000
_cell.angle_alpha   90.00
_cell.angle_beta   90.00
_cell.angle_gamma   90.00
#
_symmetry.space_group_name_H-M   'P 1'
#
loop_
_entity.id
_entity.type
_entity.pdbx_description
1 polymer ?
#
loop_
_entity_poly.entity_id
_entity_poly.type
_entity_poly.pdbx_seq_one_letter_code
_entity_poly.pdbx_strand_id
1 'polypeptide(L)'
;MQFLMLMGRKAKPESPEEMAMVHHALENPIRRRMLILMNEGHLTVDAIAKEVGDRMLDYQLHRLELAGLLEVHDGQITLTDAGLAYGSLVKLEKEKGGAEKIRPEDL
;
A
#
# COMPACT_ATOMS: atom_id res chain seq x y z
N MET A 1 -10.07 -24.09 -6.64
CA MET A 1 -9.99 -23.00 -7.65
C MET A 1 -10.87 -21.77 -7.32
N GLN A 2 -11.59 -21.71 -6.19
CA GLN A 2 -12.44 -20.55 -5.85
C GLN A 2 -11.77 -19.55 -4.87
N PHE A 3 -10.77 -19.99 -4.09
CA PHE A 3 -10.07 -19.15 -3.11
C PHE A 3 -9.12 -18.10 -3.73
N LEU A 4 -8.48 -18.40 -4.87
CA LEU A 4 -7.54 -17.49 -5.53
C LEU A 4 -8.22 -16.21 -6.05
N MET A 5 -9.54 -16.27 -6.28
CA MET A 5 -10.28 -15.18 -6.91
C MET A 5 -10.59 -14.03 -5.94
N LEU A 6 -10.50 -14.22 -4.63
CA LEU A 6 -10.91 -13.24 -3.61
C LEU A 6 -9.79 -12.35 -3.08
N MET A 7 -8.51 -12.71 -3.29
CA MET A 7 -7.38 -11.90 -2.85
C MET A 7 -7.36 -10.57 -3.60
N GLY A 8 -7.25 -9.46 -2.89
CA GLY A 8 -7.08 -8.14 -3.50
C GLY A 8 -8.35 -7.35 -3.89
N ARG A 9 -9.56 -7.84 -3.62
CA ARG A 9 -10.82 -7.24 -4.13
C ARG A 9 -11.30 -5.95 -3.43
N LYS A 10 -10.60 -5.46 -2.41
CA LYS A 10 -11.09 -4.32 -1.64
C LYS A 10 -10.83 -3.03 -2.40
N ALA A 11 -11.84 -2.51 -3.08
CA ALA A 11 -11.75 -1.30 -3.89
C ALA A 11 -11.52 -0.02 -3.07
N LYS A 12 -12.07 0.06 -1.86
CA LYS A 12 -11.96 1.21 -0.96
C LYS A 12 -12.32 0.84 0.49
N PRO A 13 -11.95 1.65 1.49
CA PRO A 13 -12.50 1.55 2.84
C PRO A 13 -14.03 1.74 2.82
N GLU A 14 -14.76 0.92 3.58
CA GLU A 14 -16.23 0.92 3.62
C GLU A 14 -16.80 1.56 4.90
N SER A 15 -15.96 1.85 5.89
CA SER A 15 -16.35 2.52 7.14
C SER A 15 -15.35 3.60 7.57
N PRO A 16 -15.75 4.54 8.45
CA PRO A 16 -14.83 5.52 9.04
C PRO A 16 -13.64 4.88 9.76
N GLU A 17 -13.84 3.75 10.43
CA GLU A 17 -12.79 3.01 11.14
C GLU A 17 -11.75 2.47 10.17
N GLU A 18 -12.18 1.89 9.05
CA GLU A 18 -11.28 1.42 8.01
C GLU A 18 -10.53 2.57 7.35
N MET A 19 -11.22 3.69 7.11
CA MET A 19 -10.59 4.89 6.59
C MET A 19 -9.51 5.42 7.55
N ALA A 20 -9.79 5.44 8.85
CA ALA A 20 -8.82 5.83 9.88
C ALA A 20 -7.60 4.89 9.91
N MET A 21 -7.81 3.58 9.69
CA MET A 21 -6.71 2.61 9.58
C MET A 21 -5.81 2.90 8.38
N VAL A 22 -6.39 3.25 7.23
CA VAL A 22 -5.61 3.67 6.05
C VAL A 22 -4.84 4.95 6.35
N HIS A 23 -5.47 5.99 6.92
CA HIS A 23 -4.76 7.22 7.28
C HIS A 23 -3.59 6.95 8.22
N HIS A 24 -3.81 6.22 9.32
CA HIS A 24 -2.78 5.84 10.28
C HIS A 24 -1.65 5.04 9.61
N ALA A 25 -1.99 4.14 8.68
CA ALA A 25 -0.98 3.45 7.89
C ALA A 25 -0.15 4.43 7.02
N LEU A 26 -0.79 5.37 6.34
CA LEU A 26 -0.10 6.28 5.43
C LEU A 26 0.63 7.44 6.12
N GLU A 27 0.44 7.69 7.41
CA GLU A 27 1.24 8.66 8.18
C GLU A 27 2.74 8.31 8.25
N ASN A 28 3.11 7.04 8.03
CA ASN A 28 4.50 6.62 8.10
C ASN A 28 5.18 6.67 6.70
N PRO A 29 6.31 7.39 6.56
CA PRO A 29 6.99 7.55 5.27
C PRO A 29 7.59 6.25 4.72
N ILE A 30 7.99 5.30 5.57
CA ILE A 30 8.50 4.00 5.11
C ILE A 30 7.38 3.21 4.43
N ARG A 31 6.18 3.16 5.04
CA ARG A 31 5.02 2.47 4.46
C ARG A 31 4.56 3.12 3.16
N ARG A 32 4.56 4.46 3.08
CA ARG A 32 4.33 5.17 1.80
C ARG A 32 5.35 4.74 0.74
N ARG A 33 6.65 4.71 1.08
CA ARG A 33 7.69 4.25 0.14
C ARG A 33 7.48 2.80 -0.29
N MET A 34 7.10 1.91 0.62
CA MET A 34 6.79 0.51 0.30
C MET A 34 5.64 0.40 -0.71
N LEU A 35 4.53 1.13 -0.53
CA LEU A 35 3.41 1.11 -1.48
C LEU A 35 3.79 1.63 -2.87
N ILE A 36 4.65 2.64 -2.96
CA ILE A 36 5.19 3.13 -4.23
C ILE A 36 5.97 2.02 -4.93
N LEU A 37 6.90 1.37 -4.23
CA LEU A 37 7.72 0.27 -4.77
C LEU A 37 6.85 -0.93 -5.20
N MET A 38 5.83 -1.28 -4.43
CA MET A 38 4.89 -2.35 -4.79
C MET A 38 4.11 -1.99 -6.06
N ASN A 39 3.65 -0.74 -6.21
CA ASN A 39 3.03 -0.24 -7.45
C ASN A 39 3.99 -0.29 -8.66
N GLU A 40 5.30 -0.20 -8.41
CA GLU A 40 6.36 -0.31 -9.43
C GLU A 40 6.75 -1.77 -9.71
N GLY A 41 6.12 -2.75 -9.06
CA GLY A 41 6.31 -4.18 -9.33
C GLY A 41 7.20 -4.91 -8.32
N HIS A 42 7.64 -4.26 -7.24
CA HIS A 42 8.35 -4.93 -6.15
C HIS A 42 7.36 -5.72 -5.27
N LEU A 43 6.93 -6.89 -5.76
CA LEU A 43 5.85 -7.68 -5.17
C LEU A 43 6.33 -8.87 -4.31
N THR A 44 7.56 -8.81 -3.80
CA THR A 44 8.06 -9.80 -2.82
C THR A 44 8.61 -9.10 -1.60
N VAL A 45 8.47 -9.74 -0.43
CA VAL A 45 9.03 -9.23 0.83
C VAL A 45 10.53 -8.99 0.70
N ASP A 46 11.26 -9.89 0.05
CA ASP A 46 12.70 -9.76 -0.20
C ASP A 46 13.04 -8.56 -1.08
N ALA A 47 12.27 -8.30 -2.14
CA ALA A 47 12.48 -7.14 -3.01
C ALA A 47 12.24 -5.83 -2.25
N ILE A 48 11.22 -5.79 -1.38
CA ILE A 48 10.96 -4.63 -0.54
C ILE A 48 12.06 -4.46 0.51
N ALA A 49 12.49 -5.54 1.18
CA ALA A 49 13.55 -5.51 2.17
C ALA A 49 14.86 -4.94 1.62
N LYS A 50 15.24 -5.32 0.40
CA LYS A 50 16.43 -4.79 -0.29
C LYS A 50 16.38 -3.28 -0.47
N GLU A 51 15.19 -2.73 -0.68
CA GLU A 51 14.99 -1.31 -0.91
C GLU A 51 14.86 -0.52 0.40
N VAL A 52 14.02 -0.95 1.33
CA VAL A 52 13.66 -0.17 2.54
C VAL A 52 14.42 -0.58 3.80
N GLY A 53 15.19 -1.67 3.74
CA GLY A 53 15.79 -2.33 4.89
C GLY A 53 14.85 -3.35 5.55
N ASP A 54 15.43 -4.20 6.37
CA ASP A 54 14.77 -5.28 7.10
C ASP A 54 14.24 -4.85 8.49
N ARG A 55 14.78 -3.76 9.04
CA ARG A 55 14.42 -3.29 10.38
C ARG A 55 12.93 -2.99 10.50
N MET A 56 12.23 -3.83 11.28
CA MET A 56 10.79 -3.78 11.51
C MET A 56 9.94 -4.00 10.25
N LEU A 57 10.48 -4.64 9.21
CA LEU A 57 9.76 -4.85 7.95
C LEU A 57 8.43 -5.58 8.15
N ASP A 58 8.43 -6.68 8.91
CA ASP A 58 7.22 -7.45 9.23
C ASP A 58 6.15 -6.58 9.90
N TYR A 59 6.56 -5.71 10.82
CA TYR A 59 5.64 -4.77 11.44
C TYR A 59 5.08 -3.77 10.44
N GLN A 60 5.90 -3.23 9.52
CA GLN A 60 5.40 -2.29 8.52
C GLN A 60 4.43 -2.96 7.53
N LEU A 61 4.73 -4.18 7.08
CA LEU A 61 3.86 -4.98 6.23
C LEU A 61 2.54 -5.28 6.94
N HIS A 62 2.59 -5.75 8.19
CA HIS A 62 1.40 -6.06 8.97
C HIS A 62 0.49 -4.83 9.14
N ARG A 63 1.07 -3.63 9.32
CA ARG A 63 0.30 -2.38 9.41
C ARG A 63 -0.42 -2.02 8.10
N LEU A 64 0.14 -2.39 6.95
CA LEU A 64 -0.52 -2.22 5.65
C LEU A 64 -1.60 -3.30 5.41
N GLU A 65 -1.37 -4.53 5.87
CA GLU A 65 -2.38 -5.60 5.85
C GLU A 65 -3.59 -5.28 6.72
N LEU A 66 -3.37 -4.79 7.95
CA LEU A 66 -4.46 -4.36 8.84
C LEU A 66 -5.27 -3.19 8.26
N ALA A 67 -4.65 -2.34 7.43
CA ALA A 67 -5.34 -1.29 6.71
C ALA A 67 -6.08 -1.79 5.45
N GLY A 68 -5.98 -3.09 5.15
CA GLY A 68 -6.58 -3.71 3.98
C GLY A 68 -5.97 -3.23 2.66
N LEU A 69 -4.70 -2.81 2.66
CA LEU A 69 -4.03 -2.29 1.46
C LEU A 69 -3.30 -3.39 0.70
N LEU A 70 -2.84 -4.44 1.38
CA LEU A 70 -2.15 -5.56 0.76
C LEU A 70 -2.42 -6.85 1.55
N GLU A 71 -2.03 -7.96 0.94
CA GLU A 71 -1.98 -9.29 1.55
C GLU A 71 -0.58 -9.86 1.32
N VAL A 72 -0.01 -10.55 2.32
CA VAL A 72 1.25 -11.28 2.19
C VAL A 72 1.00 -12.79 2.32
N HIS A 73 1.45 -13.55 1.33
CA HIS A 73 1.38 -15.02 1.34
C HIS A 73 2.69 -15.62 0.85
N ASP A 74 3.35 -16.45 1.66
CA ASP A 74 4.64 -17.08 1.34
C ASP A 74 5.69 -16.10 0.78
N GLY A 75 5.76 -14.89 1.35
CA GLY A 75 6.68 -13.83 0.93
C GLY A 75 6.28 -13.11 -0.38
N GLN A 76 5.17 -13.50 -1.01
CA GLN A 76 4.55 -12.78 -2.13
C GLN A 76 3.59 -11.71 -1.59
N ILE A 77 3.64 -10.53 -2.19
CA ILE A 77 2.79 -9.39 -1.84
C ILE A 77 1.76 -9.22 -2.95
N THR A 78 0.48 -9.22 -2.59
CA THR A 78 -0.62 -8.85 -3.48
C THR A 78 -1.20 -7.54 -2.99
N LEU A 79 -1.18 -6.50 -3.82
CA LEU A 79 -1.91 -5.27 -3.53
C LEU A 79 -3.41 -5.50 -3.71
N THR A 80 -4.21 -4.94 -2.82
CA THR A 80 -5.64 -4.77 -3.07
C THR A 80 -5.86 -3.64 -4.08
N ASP A 81 -7.07 -3.55 -4.64
CA ASP A 81 -7.47 -2.39 -5.45
C ASP A 81 -7.27 -1.07 -4.70
N ALA A 82 -7.59 -1.01 -3.39
CA ALA A 82 -7.31 0.13 -2.53
C ALA A 82 -5.80 0.38 -2.39
N GLY A 83 -5.00 -0.66 -2.18
CA GLY A 83 -3.54 -0.56 -2.11
C GLY A 83 -2.91 -0.02 -3.39
N LEU A 84 -3.40 -0.44 -4.55
CA LEU A 84 -3.00 0.09 -5.85
C LEU A 84 -3.34 1.58 -5.96
N ALA A 85 -4.58 1.96 -5.67
CA ALA A 85 -5.06 3.33 -5.74
C ALA A 85 -4.29 4.26 -4.77
N TYR A 86 -4.16 3.88 -3.50
CA TYR A 86 -3.41 4.67 -2.52
C TYR A 86 -1.92 4.72 -2.84
N GLY A 87 -1.32 3.62 -3.33
CA GLY A 87 0.07 3.61 -3.77
C GLY A 87 0.33 4.57 -4.93
N SER A 88 -0.60 4.65 -5.89
CA SER A 88 -0.56 5.61 -6.99
C SER A 88 -0.72 7.05 -6.47
N LEU A 89 -1.66 7.28 -5.55
CA LEU A 89 -1.86 8.59 -4.93
C LEU A 89 -0.60 9.07 -4.19
N VAL A 90 -0.01 8.25 -3.32
CA VAL A 90 1.18 8.67 -2.55
C VAL A 90 2.42 8.87 -3.44
N LYS A 91 2.49 8.17 -4.58
CA LYS A 91 3.51 8.40 -5.61
C LYS A 91 3.33 9.78 -6.24
N LEU A 92 2.11 10.10 -6.66
CA LEU A 92 1.77 11.40 -7.22
C LEU A 92 2.04 12.54 -6.22
N GLU A 93 1.67 12.36 -4.95
CA GLU A 93 1.98 13.31 -3.86
C GLU A 93 3.49 13.56 -3.74
N LYS A 94 4.30 12.50 -3.86
CA LYS A 94 5.77 12.61 -3.81
C LYS A 94 6.33 13.37 -5.01
N GLU A 95 5.81 13.13 -6.22
CA GLU A 95 6.26 13.76 -7.46
C GLU A 95 5.86 15.24 -7.54
N LYS A 96 4.66 15.58 -7.08
CA LYS A 96 4.13 16.95 -7.10
C LYS A 96 4.54 17.77 -5.87
N GLY A 97 5.06 17.12 -4.83
CA GLY A 97 5.55 17.74 -3.62
C GLY A 97 4.47 18.10 -2.61
N GLY A 98 3.43 17.27 -2.50
CA GLY A 98 2.33 17.39 -1.54
C GLY A 98 0.95 17.11 -2.15
N ALA A 99 -0.02 16.71 -1.31
CA ALA A 99 -1.39 16.45 -1.73
C ALA A 99 -2.11 17.72 -2.20
N GLU A 100 -1.75 18.87 -1.65
CA GLU A 100 -2.31 20.18 -1.99
C GLU A 100 -1.97 20.65 -3.41
N LYS A 101 -1.03 19.98 -4.08
CA LYS A 101 -0.58 20.28 -5.44
C LYS A 101 -1.14 19.32 -6.48
N ILE A 102 -1.93 18.34 -6.08
CA ILE A 102 -2.61 17.39 -6.96
C ILE A 102 -3.88 18.04 -7.49
N ARG A 103 -4.08 18.00 -8.81
CA ARG A 103 -5.27 18.54 -9.46
C ARG A 103 -6.20 17.38 -9.88
N PRO A 104 -7.51 17.62 -10.08
CA PRO A 104 -8.45 16.57 -10.46
C PRO A 104 -8.06 15.81 -11.75
N GLU A 105 -7.38 16.46 -12.69
CA GLU A 105 -6.89 15.84 -13.92
C GLU A 105 -5.68 14.90 -13.74
N ASP A 106 -5.05 14.90 -12.56
CA ASP A 106 -3.92 14.03 -12.24
C ASP A 106 -4.40 12.67 -11.64
N LEU A 107 -5.71 12.46 -11.40
CA LEU A 107 -6.33 11.27 -10.78
C LEU A 107 -7.05 10.34 -11.77
#